data_AF-A0A956J605-F1
#
_entry.id   AF-A0A956J605-F1
#
_cell.length_a   1.000
_cell.length_b   1.000
_cell.length_c   1.000
_cell.angle_alpha   90.00
_cell.angle_beta   90.00
_cell.angle_gamma   90.00
#
_symmetry.space_group_name_H-M   'P 1'
#
loop_
_entity.id
_entity.type
_entity.pdbx_description
1 polymer ?
#
loop_
_entity_poly.entity_id
_entity_poly.type
_entity_poly.pdbx_seq_one_letter_code
_entity_poly.pdbx_strand_id
1 'polypeptide(L)'
;MANRGRALIEEVIAAIQAEGELPSDRMLDAPKPKAAKGLAASAISELRLSNGMALPPSLAAWLEYDARWLPLEIADGVVQGASFAELVADAVPDVGEMFGVLGESLLTAECYRLWVPQMCPEMSAVFLYGAHADAEGELPVLCFAYDDDGILGVFAAGFDVYLARVMGVCKDVSYAIGEGPPAYAKAANAALDGLLKAADPGVRKQVYVAQGVISVGSLIEFDG
;
A
#
# COMPACT_ATOMS: atom_id res chain seq x y z
N MET A 1 -18.12 9.05 -12.91
CA MET A 1 -17.40 8.28 -11.88
C MET A 1 -15.95 8.32 -12.26
N ALA A 2 -15.04 8.53 -11.30
CA ALA A 2 -13.62 8.38 -11.58
C ALA A 2 -13.33 6.90 -11.83
N ASN A 3 -12.46 6.58 -12.80
CA ASN A 3 -12.08 5.20 -13.10
C ASN A 3 -11.35 4.56 -11.91
N ARG A 4 -11.49 3.24 -11.74
CA ARG A 4 -10.90 2.43 -10.65
C ARG A 4 -10.32 1.13 -11.22
N GLY A 5 -9.53 0.44 -10.42
CA GLY A 5 -8.96 -0.87 -10.71
C GLY A 5 -8.11 -0.87 -11.99
N ARG A 6 -8.28 -1.91 -12.81
CA ARG A 6 -7.56 -2.06 -14.09
C ARG A 6 -7.71 -0.85 -15.02
N ALA A 7 -8.91 -0.28 -15.15
CA ALA A 7 -9.15 0.83 -16.08
C ALA A 7 -8.30 2.07 -15.73
N LEU A 8 -8.13 2.36 -14.43
CA LEU A 8 -7.28 3.45 -13.98
C LEU A 8 -5.78 3.16 -14.23
N ILE A 9 -5.36 1.90 -14.06
CA ILE A 9 -3.98 1.50 -14.39
C ILE A 9 -3.70 1.60 -15.89
N GLU A 10 -4.66 1.28 -16.74
CA GLU A 10 -4.53 1.45 -18.20
C GLU A 10 -4.32 2.93 -18.58
N GLU A 11 -4.99 3.86 -17.89
CA GLU A 11 -4.73 5.30 -18.06
C GLU A 11 -3.33 5.70 -17.59
N VAL A 12 -2.88 5.16 -16.46
CA VAL A 12 -1.51 5.39 -15.95
C VAL A 12 -0.46 4.90 -16.95
N ILE A 13 -0.64 3.69 -17.48
CA ILE A 13 0.26 3.11 -18.48
C ILE A 13 0.26 3.98 -19.74
N ALA A 14 -0.91 4.42 -20.22
CA ALA A 14 -1.00 5.29 -21.38
C ALA A 14 -0.30 6.64 -21.16
N ALA A 15 -0.41 7.23 -19.96
CA ALA A 15 0.30 8.46 -19.61
C ALA A 15 1.82 8.28 -19.61
N ILE A 16 2.33 7.20 -19.01
CA ILE A 16 3.76 6.87 -18.99
C ILE A 16 4.28 6.65 -20.43
N GLN A 17 3.54 5.91 -21.25
CA GLN A 17 3.92 5.66 -22.64
C GLN A 17 3.95 6.94 -23.48
N ALA A 18 3.07 7.90 -23.20
CA ALA A 18 3.07 9.20 -23.86
C ALA A 18 4.27 10.08 -23.46
N GLU A 19 4.73 9.98 -22.21
CA GLU A 19 5.95 10.66 -21.72
C GLU A 19 7.24 9.96 -22.19
N GLY A 20 7.19 8.66 -22.47
CA GLY A 20 8.26 7.87 -23.09
C GLY A 20 9.26 7.26 -22.11
N GLU A 21 9.16 7.54 -20.81
CA GLU A 21 10.02 6.99 -19.76
C GLU A 21 9.22 6.66 -18.49
N LEU A 22 9.67 5.65 -17.74
CA LEU A 22 9.14 5.37 -16.41
C LEU A 22 9.63 6.45 -15.44
N PRO A 23 8.74 7.08 -14.65
CA PRO A 23 9.10 8.20 -13.78
C PRO A 23 9.78 7.70 -12.50
N SER A 24 11.01 7.24 -12.66
CA SER A 24 11.84 6.62 -11.62
C SER A 24 12.35 7.62 -10.57
N ASP A 25 12.10 8.90 -10.75
CA ASP A 25 12.35 9.98 -9.80
C ASP A 25 11.18 10.22 -8.84
N ARG A 26 10.04 9.54 -9.02
CA ARG A 26 8.85 9.71 -8.18
C ARG A 26 8.79 8.76 -6.99
N MET A 27 9.75 7.84 -6.87
CA MET A 27 9.87 6.86 -5.80
C MET A 27 11.27 6.90 -5.19
N LEU A 28 11.35 6.85 -3.87
CA LEU A 28 12.61 6.70 -3.15
C LEU A 28 13.23 5.34 -3.43
N ASP A 29 14.52 5.34 -3.78
CA ASP A 29 15.37 4.16 -3.98
C ASP A 29 14.88 3.12 -5.01
N ALA A 30 13.82 3.45 -5.76
CA ALA A 30 13.30 2.56 -6.77
C ALA A 30 14.33 2.35 -7.91
N PRO A 31 14.41 1.13 -8.45
CA PRO A 31 15.22 0.88 -9.62
C PRO A 31 14.75 1.76 -10.78
N LYS A 32 15.69 2.15 -11.65
CA LYS A 32 15.45 2.99 -12.83
C LYS A 32 15.50 2.17 -14.11
N PRO A 33 14.52 1.27 -14.38
CA PRO A 33 14.52 0.47 -15.59
C PRO A 33 14.36 1.38 -16.82
N LYS A 34 15.17 1.13 -17.85
CA LYS A 34 15.16 1.91 -19.11
C LYS A 34 13.96 1.63 -20.01
N ALA A 35 13.23 0.55 -19.77
CA ALA A 35 12.09 0.11 -20.57
C ALA A 35 11.23 -0.80 -19.69
N ALA A 36 9.92 -0.87 -19.91
CA ALA A 36 9.03 -1.77 -19.18
C ALA A 36 9.32 -3.26 -19.46
N LYS A 37 9.07 -4.14 -18.49
CA LYS A 37 9.15 -5.61 -18.68
C LYS A 37 8.10 -6.31 -17.83
N GLY A 38 6.95 -6.53 -18.45
CA GLY A 38 5.84 -7.22 -17.83
C GLY A 38 5.98 -8.74 -17.84
N LEU A 39 5.12 -9.37 -17.06
CA LEU A 39 4.90 -10.81 -17.08
C LEU A 39 3.87 -11.17 -18.16
N ALA A 40 3.91 -12.42 -18.64
CA ALA A 40 2.91 -12.92 -19.56
C ALA A 40 1.54 -13.05 -18.87
N ALA A 41 0.45 -12.78 -19.59
CA ALA A 41 -0.91 -12.88 -19.06
C ALA A 41 -1.23 -14.27 -18.45
N SER A 42 -0.68 -15.35 -19.02
CA SER A 42 -0.83 -16.69 -18.46
C SER A 42 -0.19 -16.82 -17.08
N ALA A 43 1.01 -16.27 -16.89
CA ALA A 43 1.68 -16.25 -15.59
C ALA A 43 0.88 -15.41 -14.58
N ILE A 44 0.32 -14.27 -15.00
CA ILE A 44 -0.51 -13.40 -14.16
C ILE A 44 -1.76 -14.11 -13.67
N SER A 45 -2.42 -14.91 -14.52
CA SER A 45 -3.62 -15.66 -14.14
C SER A 45 -3.36 -16.75 -13.08
N GLU A 46 -2.13 -17.24 -13.01
CA GLU A 46 -1.69 -18.27 -12.06
C GLU A 46 -1.13 -17.67 -10.76
N LEU A 47 -0.63 -16.43 -10.80
CA LEU A 47 -0.06 -15.76 -9.63
C LEU A 47 -1.08 -15.58 -8.51
N ARG A 48 -0.61 -15.80 -7.28
CA ARG A 48 -1.38 -15.58 -6.04
C ARG A 48 -0.59 -14.74 -5.05
N LEU A 49 -1.31 -14.09 -4.15
CA LEU A 49 -0.74 -13.58 -2.92
C LEU A 49 -0.43 -14.75 -1.98
N SER A 50 0.52 -14.58 -1.06
CA SER A 50 0.98 -15.65 -0.15
C SER A 50 -0.10 -16.14 0.80
N ASN A 51 -1.03 -15.26 1.16
CA ASN A 51 -2.28 -15.58 1.86
C ASN A 51 -3.31 -16.37 1.00
N GLY A 52 -2.99 -16.71 -0.25
CA GLY A 52 -3.83 -17.47 -1.18
C GLY A 52 -4.84 -16.65 -1.98
N MET A 53 -4.94 -15.34 -1.75
CA MET A 53 -5.84 -14.46 -2.51
C MET A 53 -5.38 -14.31 -3.97
N ALA A 54 -6.34 -14.03 -4.85
CA ALA A 54 -6.01 -13.53 -6.19
C ALA A 54 -5.33 -12.16 -6.11
N LEU A 55 -4.56 -11.81 -7.15
CA LEU A 55 -4.01 -10.46 -7.26
C LEU A 55 -5.13 -9.42 -7.40
N PRO A 56 -4.98 -8.22 -6.81
CA PRO A 56 -5.81 -7.07 -7.15
C PRO A 56 -5.81 -6.83 -8.66
N PRO A 57 -6.95 -6.51 -9.29
CA PRO A 57 -7.02 -6.31 -10.74
C PRO A 57 -6.04 -5.26 -11.26
N SER A 58 -5.84 -4.17 -10.51
CA SER A 58 -4.86 -3.14 -10.83
C SER A 58 -3.41 -3.63 -10.72
N LEU A 59 -3.09 -4.42 -9.69
CA LEU A 59 -1.75 -4.99 -9.52
C LEU A 59 -1.44 -5.97 -10.65
N ALA A 60 -2.39 -6.82 -11.03
CA ALA A 60 -2.28 -7.71 -12.17
C ALA A 60 -2.01 -6.93 -13.48
N ALA A 61 -2.79 -5.88 -13.75
CA ALA A 61 -2.60 -5.03 -14.92
C ALA A 61 -1.23 -4.34 -14.93
N TRP A 62 -0.72 -3.90 -13.77
CA TRP A 62 0.60 -3.32 -13.69
C TRP A 62 1.72 -4.34 -13.89
N LEU A 63 1.63 -5.53 -13.29
CA LEU A 63 2.63 -6.59 -13.47
C LEU A 63 2.68 -7.12 -14.91
N GLU A 64 1.56 -7.05 -15.66
CA GLU A 64 1.54 -7.29 -17.11
C GLU A 64 2.32 -6.22 -17.90
N TYR A 65 2.47 -5.02 -17.34
CA TYR A 65 3.20 -3.92 -17.96
C TYR A 65 4.67 -3.86 -17.51
N ASP A 66 4.93 -3.75 -16.20
CA ASP A 66 6.27 -3.81 -15.63
C ASP A 66 6.28 -4.43 -14.21
N ALA A 67 6.84 -5.64 -14.11
CA ALA A 67 6.97 -6.33 -12.84
C ALA A 67 8.22 -5.93 -12.04
N ARG A 68 9.21 -5.27 -12.64
CA ARG A 68 10.47 -4.91 -11.95
C ARG A 68 10.40 -3.56 -11.25
N TRP A 69 9.38 -2.77 -11.55
CA TRP A 69 9.24 -1.45 -10.97
C TRP A 69 8.78 -1.52 -9.51
N LEU A 70 8.09 -2.59 -9.11
CA LEU A 70 7.67 -2.81 -7.73
C LEU A 70 8.71 -3.62 -6.93
N PRO A 71 8.85 -3.39 -5.62
CA PRO A 71 9.76 -4.16 -4.75
C PRO A 71 9.12 -5.48 -4.32
N LEU A 72 8.37 -6.14 -5.21
CA LEU A 72 7.68 -7.39 -4.91
C LEU A 72 8.60 -8.57 -5.16
N GLU A 73 8.71 -9.44 -4.16
CA GLU A 73 9.33 -10.74 -4.32
C GLU A 73 8.30 -11.73 -4.87
N ILE A 74 8.62 -12.33 -6.03
CA ILE A 74 7.76 -13.31 -6.69
C ILE A 74 8.56 -14.61 -6.83
N ALA A 75 8.10 -15.64 -6.12
CA ALA A 75 8.73 -16.96 -6.12
C ALA A 75 7.64 -18.03 -6.31
N ASP A 76 7.89 -18.99 -7.21
CA ASP A 76 7.03 -20.16 -7.45
C ASP A 76 5.54 -19.83 -7.66
N GLY A 77 5.25 -18.74 -8.39
CA GLY A 77 3.87 -18.31 -8.65
C GLY A 77 3.19 -17.62 -7.47
N VAL A 78 3.94 -17.19 -6.46
CA VAL A 78 3.43 -16.51 -5.28
C VAL A 78 4.16 -15.18 -5.07
N VAL A 79 3.38 -14.12 -4.87
CA VAL A 79 3.87 -12.83 -4.38
C VAL A 79 4.04 -12.94 -2.88
N GLN A 80 5.27 -12.77 -2.40
CA GLN A 80 5.61 -12.88 -0.98
C GLN A 80 5.17 -11.62 -0.23
N GLY A 81 4.47 -11.82 0.86
CA GLY A 81 4.16 -10.81 1.86
C GLY A 81 5.06 -10.99 3.08
N ALA A 82 5.05 -9.98 3.94
CA ALA A 82 5.70 -10.03 5.25
C ALA A 82 4.70 -9.58 6.32
N SER A 83 4.96 -9.91 7.57
CA SER A 83 4.25 -9.29 8.68
C SER A 83 4.56 -7.79 8.75
N PHE A 84 3.68 -7.03 9.40
CA PHE A 84 3.93 -5.60 9.62
C PHE A 84 5.23 -5.35 10.40
N ALA A 85 5.50 -6.16 11.44
CA ALA A 85 6.71 -6.01 12.26
C ALA A 85 8.00 -6.23 11.43
N GLU A 86 8.02 -7.21 10.53
CA GLU A 86 9.14 -7.44 9.61
C GLU A 86 9.31 -6.27 8.64
N LEU A 87 8.21 -5.72 8.09
CA LEU A 87 8.29 -4.53 7.24
C LEU A 87 8.86 -3.31 7.98
N VAL A 88 8.45 -3.09 9.23
CA VAL A 88 8.97 -2.00 10.06
C VAL A 88 10.43 -2.22 10.42
N ALA A 89 10.83 -3.44 10.80
CA ALA A 89 12.22 -3.77 11.12
C ALA A 89 13.17 -3.52 9.94
N ASP A 90 12.72 -3.83 8.72
CA ASP A 90 13.48 -3.58 7.50
C ASP A 90 13.60 -2.09 7.17
N ALA A 91 12.54 -1.31 7.41
CA ALA A 91 12.51 0.12 7.13
C ALA A 91 13.26 0.95 8.20
N VAL A 92 13.12 0.56 9.46
CA VAL A 92 13.69 1.22 10.63
C VAL A 92 14.30 0.14 11.53
N PRO A 93 15.62 -0.10 11.41
CA PRO A 93 16.31 -1.10 12.22
C PRO A 93 16.08 -0.89 13.72
N ASP A 94 16.02 -2.00 14.47
CA ASP A 94 15.81 -2.06 15.93
C ASP A 94 14.44 -1.59 16.44
N VAL A 95 13.52 -1.20 15.56
CA VAL A 95 12.21 -0.65 15.94
C VAL A 95 11.07 -1.66 15.73
N GLY A 96 11.25 -2.68 14.89
CA GLY A 96 10.18 -3.63 14.54
C GLY A 96 9.50 -4.33 15.73
N GLU A 97 10.27 -4.72 16.76
CA GLU A 97 9.72 -5.37 17.97
C GLU A 97 8.76 -4.45 18.74
N MET A 98 9.05 -3.14 18.79
CA MET A 98 8.19 -2.14 19.45
C MET A 98 6.79 -2.06 18.84
N PHE A 99 6.67 -2.49 17.58
CA PHE A 99 5.42 -2.48 16.82
C PHE A 99 4.83 -3.88 16.62
N GLY A 100 5.41 -4.91 17.26
CA GLY A 100 4.94 -6.29 17.18
C GLY A 100 3.47 -6.42 17.56
N VAL A 101 3.05 -5.75 18.65
CA VAL A 101 1.65 -5.74 19.11
C VAL A 101 0.71 -5.24 18.02
N LEU A 102 1.09 -4.24 17.23
CA LEU A 102 0.25 -3.77 16.11
C LEU A 102 0.13 -4.83 15.01
N GLY A 103 1.23 -5.50 14.68
CA GLY A 103 1.21 -6.61 13.72
C GLY A 103 0.32 -7.77 14.18
N GLU A 104 0.33 -8.07 15.48
CA GLU A 104 -0.43 -9.20 16.05
C GLU A 104 -1.91 -8.89 16.29
N SER A 105 -2.27 -7.62 16.47
CA SER A 105 -3.61 -7.24 16.94
C SER A 105 -4.42 -6.35 15.99
N LEU A 106 -3.76 -5.61 15.09
CA LEU A 106 -4.38 -4.67 14.16
C LEU A 106 -4.08 -5.04 12.71
N LEU A 107 -2.82 -5.34 12.39
CA LEU A 107 -2.33 -5.65 11.05
C LEU A 107 -1.99 -7.13 10.90
N THR A 108 -2.97 -7.99 11.20
CA THR A 108 -2.78 -9.45 11.29
C THR A 108 -2.67 -10.17 9.96
N ALA A 109 -2.90 -9.49 8.85
CA ALA A 109 -2.75 -10.04 7.51
C ALA A 109 -1.39 -9.64 6.93
N GLU A 110 -0.94 -10.40 5.94
CA GLU A 110 0.30 -10.10 5.23
C GLU A 110 0.26 -8.72 4.58
N CYS A 111 1.43 -8.07 4.57
CA CYS A 111 1.68 -6.80 3.95
C CYS A 111 2.64 -6.99 2.77
N TYR A 112 2.32 -6.39 1.62
CA TYR A 112 3.15 -6.48 0.41
C TYR A 112 3.82 -5.12 0.17
N ARG A 113 5.16 -5.09 0.24
CA ARG A 113 5.94 -3.85 0.19
C ARG A 113 5.71 -3.09 -1.11
N LEU A 114 5.63 -1.77 -0.98
CA LEU A 114 5.67 -0.81 -2.08
C LEU A 114 6.81 0.18 -1.84
N TRP A 115 7.22 0.90 -2.88
CA TRP A 115 8.19 1.98 -2.72
C TRP A 115 7.56 3.15 -1.99
N VAL A 116 8.36 3.83 -1.16
CA VAL A 116 7.97 5.10 -0.58
C VAL A 116 7.99 6.16 -1.69
N PRO A 117 6.89 6.89 -1.93
CA PRO A 117 6.89 7.97 -2.90
C PRO A 117 7.87 9.09 -2.53
N GLN A 118 8.61 9.61 -3.51
CA GLN A 118 9.57 10.73 -3.33
C GLN A 118 8.91 12.00 -2.77
N MET A 119 7.61 12.14 -3.00
CA MET A 119 6.74 13.23 -2.52
C MET A 119 6.34 13.11 -1.04
N CYS A 120 6.56 11.95 -0.41
CA CYS A 120 6.27 11.68 1.00
C CYS A 120 7.48 10.98 1.66
N PRO A 121 8.68 11.60 1.64
CA PRO A 121 9.91 10.94 2.08
C PRO A 121 9.96 10.67 3.60
N GLU A 122 9.08 11.27 4.37
CA GLU A 122 8.90 11.06 5.80
C GLU A 122 8.27 9.69 6.15
N MET A 123 7.59 9.05 5.19
CA MET A 123 7.03 7.72 5.42
C MET A 123 8.15 6.69 5.56
N SER A 124 8.13 5.92 6.63
CA SER A 124 9.07 4.81 6.84
C SER A 124 8.71 3.60 5.97
N ALA A 125 7.42 3.31 5.78
CA ALA A 125 6.97 2.20 4.94
C ALA A 125 5.64 2.50 4.22
N VAL A 126 5.48 1.93 3.02
CA VAL A 126 4.21 1.91 2.27
C VAL A 126 3.97 0.49 1.76
N PHE A 127 2.74 -0.02 1.89
CA PHE A 127 2.44 -1.42 1.59
C PHE A 127 0.97 -1.65 1.23
N LEU A 128 0.70 -2.70 0.44
CA LEU A 128 -0.64 -3.27 0.28
C LEU A 128 -0.97 -4.14 1.48
N TYR A 129 -2.16 -3.97 2.06
CA TYR A 129 -2.59 -4.78 3.20
C TYR A 129 -3.55 -5.91 2.77
N GLY A 130 -3.11 -7.15 2.97
CA GLY A 130 -3.71 -8.37 2.42
C GLY A 130 -4.93 -8.94 3.16
N ALA A 131 -5.73 -8.13 3.85
CA ALA A 131 -6.90 -8.63 4.58
C ALA A 131 -8.16 -8.70 3.71
N HIS A 132 -8.64 -7.54 3.25
CA HIS A 132 -9.93 -7.41 2.60
C HIS A 132 -9.85 -6.51 1.38
N ALA A 133 -10.17 -7.09 0.22
CA ALA A 133 -10.35 -6.35 -1.00
C ALA A 133 -11.68 -5.58 -0.97
N ASP A 134 -11.72 -4.41 -1.62
CA ASP A 134 -12.94 -3.63 -1.82
C ASP A 134 -13.88 -4.26 -2.88
N ALA A 135 -14.96 -3.58 -3.21
CA ALA A 135 -15.93 -4.07 -4.20
C ALA A 135 -15.36 -4.21 -5.62
N GLU A 136 -14.24 -3.55 -5.91
CA GLU A 136 -13.51 -3.63 -7.18
C GLU A 136 -12.40 -4.69 -7.14
N GLY A 137 -12.22 -5.38 -6.00
CA GLY A 137 -11.14 -6.36 -5.81
C GLY A 137 -9.80 -5.72 -5.43
N GLU A 138 -9.79 -4.44 -5.05
CA GLU A 138 -8.57 -3.70 -4.72
C GLU A 138 -8.21 -3.83 -3.23
N LEU A 139 -6.93 -4.06 -2.94
CA LEU A 139 -6.41 -4.03 -1.57
C LEU A 139 -5.99 -2.61 -1.18
N PRO A 140 -6.30 -2.16 0.04
CA PRO A 140 -5.92 -0.83 0.49
C PRO A 140 -4.39 -0.71 0.60
N VAL A 141 -3.90 0.49 0.31
CA VAL A 141 -2.50 0.85 0.51
C VAL A 141 -2.39 1.61 1.83
N LEU A 142 -1.63 1.06 2.75
CA LEU A 142 -1.32 1.68 4.04
C LEU A 142 0.07 2.28 4.01
N CYS A 143 0.29 3.25 4.87
CA CYS A 143 1.59 3.84 5.13
C CYS A 143 1.85 3.91 6.62
N PHE A 144 3.13 3.85 6.97
CA PHE A 144 3.63 3.97 8.33
C PHE A 144 4.74 5.03 8.38
N ALA A 145 4.63 5.97 9.31
CA ALA A 145 5.64 6.97 9.60
C ALA A 145 6.08 6.83 11.05
N TYR A 146 7.38 6.61 11.29
CA TYR A 146 7.93 6.38 12.62
C TYR A 146 8.21 7.68 13.40
N ASP A 147 8.58 8.75 12.70
CA ASP A 147 9.11 9.99 13.27
C ASP A 147 8.10 10.81 14.11
N ASP A 148 6.80 10.59 13.92
CA ASP A 148 5.71 11.26 14.64
C ASP A 148 4.95 10.29 15.58
N ASP A 149 5.64 9.69 16.56
CA ASP A 149 5.08 8.73 17.53
C ASP A 149 4.50 7.44 16.90
N GLY A 150 4.90 7.09 15.69
CA GLY A 150 4.28 6.00 14.95
C GLY A 150 2.87 6.38 14.48
N ILE A 151 2.75 6.68 13.19
CA ILE A 151 1.49 6.93 12.53
C ILE A 151 1.24 5.83 11.51
N LEU A 152 0.12 5.14 11.62
CA LEU A 152 -0.39 4.23 10.62
C LEU A 152 -1.59 4.88 9.93
N GLY A 153 -1.69 4.83 8.61
CA GLY A 153 -2.90 5.32 7.95
C GLY A 153 -3.09 4.83 6.53
N VAL A 154 -4.28 5.08 6.01
CA VAL A 154 -4.64 4.71 4.63
C VAL A 154 -4.06 5.76 3.69
N PHE A 155 -3.07 5.35 2.90
CA PHE A 155 -2.44 6.20 1.88
C PHE A 155 -3.30 6.25 0.60
N ALA A 156 -3.90 5.12 0.22
CA ALA A 156 -4.85 5.03 -0.88
C ALA A 156 -5.85 3.90 -0.66
N ALA A 157 -7.05 4.06 -1.20
CA ALA A 157 -8.11 3.05 -1.12
C ALA A 157 -7.81 1.77 -1.93
N GLY A 158 -6.81 1.79 -2.81
CA GLY A 158 -6.43 0.69 -3.69
C GLY A 158 -5.06 0.93 -4.32
N PHE A 159 -4.45 -0.13 -4.86
CA PHE A 159 -3.17 0.00 -5.59
C PHE A 159 -3.33 0.91 -6.82
N ASP A 160 -4.48 0.83 -7.49
CA ASP A 160 -4.86 1.69 -8.60
C ASP A 160 -4.70 3.19 -8.31
N VAL A 161 -5.25 3.65 -7.18
CA VAL A 161 -5.22 5.05 -6.77
C VAL A 161 -3.88 5.45 -6.21
N TYR A 162 -3.19 4.56 -5.49
CA TYR A 162 -1.79 4.80 -5.09
C TYR A 162 -0.94 5.07 -6.33
N LEU A 163 -1.01 4.20 -7.34
CA LEU A 163 -0.17 4.34 -8.51
C LEU A 163 -0.56 5.56 -9.33
N ALA A 164 -1.86 5.80 -9.56
CA ALA A 164 -2.32 6.98 -10.28
C ALA A 164 -1.92 8.29 -9.59
N ARG A 165 -1.90 8.31 -8.26
CA ARG A 165 -1.43 9.44 -7.45
C ARG A 165 0.06 9.66 -7.63
N VAL A 166 0.88 8.63 -7.45
CA VAL A 166 2.34 8.76 -7.62
C VAL A 166 2.71 9.09 -9.06
N MET A 167 1.94 8.60 -10.02
CA MET A 167 2.11 8.88 -11.44
C MET A 167 1.49 10.22 -11.88
N GLY A 168 0.96 11.03 -10.95
CA GLY A 168 0.45 12.38 -11.25
C GLY A 168 -0.76 12.39 -12.20
N VAL A 169 -1.40 11.24 -12.42
CA VAL A 169 -2.63 11.09 -13.21
C VAL A 169 -3.82 11.61 -12.40
N CYS A 170 -3.82 11.35 -11.09
CA CYS A 170 -4.74 11.99 -10.15
C CYS A 170 -4.14 13.32 -9.66
N LYS A 171 -4.64 14.45 -10.18
CA LYS A 171 -4.07 15.79 -9.92
C LYS A 171 -4.64 16.51 -8.68
N ASP A 172 -5.73 16.02 -8.10
CA ASP A 172 -6.47 16.68 -7.01
C ASP A 172 -6.24 16.04 -5.62
N VAL A 173 -5.05 15.49 -5.37
CA VAL A 173 -4.77 14.69 -4.16
C VAL A 173 -3.75 15.39 -3.27
N SER A 174 -4.18 15.92 -2.13
CA SER A 174 -3.29 16.42 -1.06
C SER A 174 -2.55 15.23 -0.44
N TYR A 175 -1.21 15.20 -0.50
CA TYR A 175 -0.28 14.12 -0.08
C TYR A 175 -0.30 13.71 1.41
N ALA A 176 -1.14 14.34 2.23
CA ALA A 176 -1.29 13.97 3.63
C ALA A 176 -1.98 12.61 3.80
N ILE A 177 -1.55 11.86 4.83
CA ILE A 177 -2.19 10.60 5.24
C ILE A 177 -3.68 10.87 5.49
N GLY A 178 -4.55 10.05 4.90
CA GLY A 178 -5.99 10.18 5.10
C GLY A 178 -6.67 11.33 4.33
N GLU A 179 -5.88 12.17 3.65
CA GLU A 179 -6.39 13.12 2.67
C GLU A 179 -6.30 12.52 1.24
N GLY A 180 -7.44 12.54 0.56
CA GLY A 180 -7.56 12.15 -0.83
C GLY A 180 -8.79 12.80 -1.47
N PRO A 181 -8.93 12.76 -2.80
CA PRO A 181 -10.11 13.24 -3.49
C PRO A 181 -11.37 12.73 -2.79
N PRO A 182 -12.41 13.56 -2.63
CA PRO A 182 -13.67 13.12 -2.03
C PRO A 182 -14.22 11.82 -2.68
N ALA A 183 -13.91 11.62 -3.96
CA ALA A 183 -14.26 10.42 -4.71
C ALA A 183 -13.66 9.11 -4.14
N TYR A 184 -12.50 9.18 -3.48
CA TYR A 184 -11.79 8.01 -2.93
C TYR A 184 -11.79 7.97 -1.40
N ALA A 185 -12.06 9.10 -0.73
CA ALA A 185 -12.11 9.19 0.73
C ALA A 185 -13.11 8.20 1.37
N LYS A 186 -14.25 7.94 0.71
CA LYS A 186 -15.23 6.95 1.18
C LYS A 186 -14.65 5.54 1.25
N ALA A 187 -13.87 5.14 0.25
CA ALA A 187 -13.27 3.80 0.18
C ALA A 187 -12.10 3.68 1.18
N ALA A 188 -11.30 4.73 1.35
CA ALA A 188 -10.26 4.78 2.37
C ALA A 188 -10.84 4.66 3.79
N ASN A 189 -11.90 5.39 4.11
CA ASN A 189 -12.58 5.28 5.40
C ASN A 189 -13.20 3.90 5.60
N ALA A 190 -13.78 3.28 4.56
CA ALA A 190 -14.31 1.92 4.66
C ALA A 190 -13.21 0.89 4.95
N ALA A 191 -12.02 1.04 4.36
CA ALA A 191 -10.87 0.18 4.66
C ALA A 191 -10.42 0.33 6.11
N LEU A 192 -10.35 1.57 6.60
CA LEU A 192 -10.01 1.88 7.99
C LEU A 192 -11.04 1.30 8.97
N ASP A 193 -12.33 1.50 8.69
CA ASP A 193 -13.42 0.93 9.49
C ASP A 193 -13.31 -0.60 9.53
N GLY A 194 -12.97 -1.24 8.41
CA GLY A 194 -12.72 -2.68 8.31
C GLY A 194 -11.58 -3.13 9.24
N LEU A 195 -10.43 -2.46 9.16
CA LEU A 195 -9.26 -2.69 10.04
C LEU A 195 -9.64 -2.60 11.52
N LEU A 196 -10.27 -1.49 11.91
CA LEU A 196 -10.66 -1.26 13.30
C LEU A 196 -11.71 -2.26 13.78
N LYS A 197 -12.60 -2.70 12.89
CA LYS A 197 -13.64 -3.69 13.23
C LYS A 197 -13.09 -5.12 13.36
N ALA A 198 -11.90 -5.39 12.84
CA ALA A 198 -11.19 -6.65 13.02
C ALA A 198 -10.27 -6.64 14.26
N ALA A 199 -9.77 -5.47 14.66
CA ALA A 199 -8.79 -5.31 15.75
C ALA A 199 -9.28 -5.79 17.13
N ASP A 200 -8.36 -6.12 18.04
CA ASP A 200 -8.72 -6.42 19.43
C ASP A 200 -9.45 -5.24 20.11
N PRO A 201 -10.51 -5.47 20.93
CA PRO A 201 -11.25 -4.39 21.59
C PRO A 201 -10.40 -3.49 22.51
N GLY A 202 -9.31 -4.01 23.09
CA GLY A 202 -8.35 -3.25 23.88
C GLY A 202 -7.56 -2.25 23.03
N VAL A 203 -7.17 -2.66 21.82
CA VAL A 203 -6.45 -1.83 20.84
C VAL A 203 -7.37 -0.75 20.27
N ARG A 204 -8.61 -1.09 19.93
CA ARG A 204 -9.60 -0.12 19.42
C ARG A 204 -9.83 1.07 20.35
N LYS A 205 -9.69 0.88 21.66
CA LYS A 205 -9.87 1.94 22.67
C LYS A 205 -8.68 2.90 22.77
N GLN A 206 -7.53 2.49 22.24
CA GLN A 206 -6.26 3.19 22.36
C GLN A 206 -5.86 3.90 21.06
N VAL A 207 -6.41 3.44 19.94
CA VAL A 207 -6.26 4.10 18.64
C VAL A 207 -7.08 5.40 18.61
N TYR A 208 -6.41 6.52 18.36
CA TYR A 208 -7.09 7.75 17.95
C TYR A 208 -7.31 7.73 16.44
N VAL A 209 -8.58 7.75 16.04
CA VAL A 209 -8.99 7.79 14.63
C VAL A 209 -9.40 9.20 14.27
N ALA A 210 -8.61 9.86 13.45
CA ALA A 210 -9.01 11.09 12.80
C ALA A 210 -8.63 11.04 11.32
N GLN A 211 -9.58 11.41 10.46
CA GLN A 211 -9.36 11.66 9.03
C GLN A 211 -8.64 10.53 8.26
N GLY A 212 -8.78 9.24 8.61
CA GLY A 212 -8.07 8.17 7.86
C GLY A 212 -6.77 7.68 8.52
N VAL A 213 -6.44 8.21 9.69
CA VAL A 213 -5.18 7.99 10.42
C VAL A 213 -5.46 7.28 11.75
N ILE A 214 -4.56 6.37 12.10
CA ILE A 214 -4.42 5.68 13.39
C ILE A 214 -3.10 6.16 13.99
N SER A 215 -3.18 7.03 15.00
CA SER A 215 -2.00 7.30 15.84
C SER A 215 -1.79 6.09 16.75
N VAL A 216 -0.58 5.54 16.74
CA VAL A 216 -0.23 4.32 17.49
C VAL A 216 0.77 4.56 18.63
N GLY A 217 1.20 5.80 18.85
CA GLY A 217 2.15 6.15 19.92
C GLY A 217 1.70 5.71 21.32
N SER A 218 0.40 5.76 21.60
CA SER A 218 -0.19 5.29 22.85
C SER A 218 -0.11 3.76 23.06
N LEU A 219 0.10 2.99 21.99
CA LEU A 219 0.19 1.51 22.02
C LEU A 219 1.61 1.02 22.34
N ILE A 220 2.62 1.90 22.24
CA ILE A 220 4.04 1.57 22.45
C ILE A 220 4.44 1.75 23.92
N GLU A 221 3.72 2.56 24.70
CA GLU A 221 4.07 2.90 26.09
C GLU A 221 3.78 1.78 27.13
N PHE A 222 3.20 0.64 26.74
CA PHE A 222 2.69 -0.36 27.69
C PHE A 222 3.54 -1.63 27.93
N ASP A 223 4.77 -1.70 27.41
CA ASP A 223 5.74 -2.74 27.79
C ASP A 223 6.59 -2.35 29.02
N GLY A 224 6.01 -1.60 29.97
CA GLY A 224 6.63 -1.17 31.24
C GLY A 224 5.73 -1.32 32.46
#